data_AF-A0A1Z2TM48-F1
#
_entry.id   AF-A0A1Z2TM48-F1
#
_cell.length_a   1.000
_cell.length_b   1.000
_cell.length_c   1.000
_cell.angle_alpha   90.00
_cell.angle_beta   90.00
_cell.angle_gamma   90.00
#
_symmetry.space_group_name_H-M   'P 1'
#
loop_
_entity.id
_entity.type
_entity.pdbx_description
1 polymer ?
#
loop_
_entity_poly.entity_id
_entity_poly.type
_entity_poly.pdbx_seq_one_letter_code
_entity_poly.pdbx_strand_id
1 'polypeptide(L)'
;MNYKTITKGVSMPDPHQGYSFEEVVARELESYGYEVELTPKSRDFGADIIARKDGKKMAIQVKYTSRPVGVHAVQEVLGGKKYYRCKDAWIISTAGFTRQARELAKRSKVHLIEWSSLPDYIESKGHITRNYYRRTSPTKKPNSSRSHATWGISSSRHLTNRLSRIAPIIAIAVIPLIFGLLLDVLYIRRILPSILHYPPHSSSQTFLILLMFIGVNAGIYFLIKFLVDLIRKELIL
;
A
#
# COMPACT_ATOMS: atom_id res chain seq x y z
N MET A 1 28.64 10.42 -37.77
CA MET A 1 27.69 9.30 -37.97
C MET A 1 26.63 9.41 -36.88
N ASN A 2 25.40 9.80 -37.24
CA ASN A 2 24.27 9.92 -36.31
C ASN A 2 23.61 8.54 -36.17
N TYR A 3 23.76 7.90 -35.01
CA TYR A 3 23.04 6.67 -34.72
C TYR A 3 21.64 7.04 -34.23
N LYS A 4 20.68 6.93 -35.16
CA LYS A 4 19.25 7.04 -34.89
C LYS A 4 18.87 5.92 -33.92
N THR A 5 18.50 6.29 -32.69
CA THR A 5 18.05 5.42 -31.62
C THR A 5 16.96 4.47 -32.12
N ILE A 6 17.28 3.20 -32.35
CA ILE A 6 16.28 2.15 -32.55
C ILE A 6 15.82 1.70 -31.15
N THR A 7 15.06 2.54 -30.47
CA THR A 7 14.07 2.01 -29.53
C THR A 7 12.93 1.53 -30.42
N LYS A 8 12.72 0.21 -30.52
CA LYS A 8 11.42 -0.32 -30.95
C LYS A 8 10.41 0.18 -29.92
N GLY A 9 9.87 1.37 -30.15
CA GLY A 9 8.98 2.02 -29.21
C GLY A 9 7.69 1.23 -29.18
N VAL A 10 7.47 0.47 -28.11
CA VAL A 10 6.14 -0.06 -27.82
C VAL A 10 5.25 1.15 -27.63
N SER A 11 4.34 1.39 -28.58
CA SER A 11 3.40 2.49 -28.51
C SER A 11 2.60 2.37 -27.22
N MET A 12 2.36 3.49 -26.54
CA MET A 12 1.39 3.51 -25.44
C MET A 12 0.06 3.02 -26.00
N PRO A 13 -0.61 2.08 -25.31
CA PRO A 13 -1.91 1.60 -25.76
C PRO A 13 -2.89 2.75 -25.81
N ASP A 14 -3.66 2.80 -26.90
CA ASP A 14 -4.68 3.79 -27.11
C ASP A 14 -5.87 3.51 -26.16
N PRO A 15 -6.20 4.43 -25.23
CA PRO A 15 -7.34 4.26 -24.34
C PRO A 15 -8.68 4.11 -25.07
N HIS A 16 -8.75 4.48 -26.36
CA HIS A 16 -9.95 4.37 -27.19
C HIS A 16 -10.17 2.97 -27.80
N GLN A 17 -9.20 2.05 -27.70
CA GLN A 17 -9.35 0.68 -28.22
C GLN A 17 -10.11 -0.26 -27.26
N GLY A 18 -10.57 0.23 -26.11
CA GLY A 18 -11.43 -0.52 -25.18
C GLY A 18 -10.73 -1.64 -24.40
N TYR A 19 -9.44 -1.89 -24.65
CA TYR A 19 -8.65 -2.85 -23.88
C TYR A 19 -8.09 -2.22 -22.60
N SER A 20 -8.09 -2.99 -21.52
CA SER A 20 -7.44 -2.57 -20.29
C SER A 20 -5.91 -2.64 -20.42
N PHE A 21 -5.18 -1.85 -19.62
CA PHE A 21 -3.72 -1.87 -19.71
C PHE A 21 -3.14 -3.24 -19.31
N GLU A 22 -3.82 -3.96 -18.42
CA GLU A 22 -3.49 -5.35 -18.06
C GLU A 22 -3.57 -6.29 -19.27
N GLU A 23 -4.60 -6.18 -20.10
CA GLU A 23 -4.76 -6.99 -21.32
C GLU A 23 -3.65 -6.71 -22.34
N VAL A 24 -3.21 -5.46 -22.44
CA VAL A 24 -2.10 -5.08 -23.33
C VAL A 24 -0.78 -5.68 -22.86
N VAL A 25 -0.51 -5.61 -21.55
CA VAL A 25 0.68 -6.24 -20.96
C VAL A 25 0.64 -7.76 -21.12
N ALA A 26 -0.53 -8.37 -20.95
CA ALA A 26 -0.72 -9.81 -21.16
C ALA A 26 -0.38 -10.23 -22.59
N ARG A 27 -0.93 -9.54 -23.60
CA ARG A 27 -0.64 -9.80 -25.01
C ARG A 27 0.83 -9.64 -25.37
N GLU A 28 1.49 -8.60 -24.83
CA GLU A 28 2.91 -8.41 -25.04
C GLU A 28 3.70 -9.60 -24.49
N LEU A 29 3.42 -10.03 -23.26
CA LEU A 29 4.04 -11.22 -22.66
C LEU A 29 3.77 -12.49 -23.49
N GLU A 30 2.53 -12.71 -23.93
CA GLU A 30 2.16 -13.84 -24.80
C GLU A 30 2.96 -13.83 -26.11
N SER A 31 3.21 -12.66 -26.70
CA SER A 31 4.02 -12.53 -27.92
C SER A 31 5.48 -12.99 -27.73
N TYR A 32 6.00 -12.95 -26.49
CA TYR A 32 7.30 -13.50 -26.11
C TYR A 32 7.21 -14.95 -25.57
N GLY A 33 6.09 -15.64 -25.77
CA GLY A 33 5.91 -17.05 -25.40
C GLY A 33 5.69 -17.30 -23.91
N TYR A 34 5.11 -16.34 -23.18
CA TYR A 34 4.58 -16.58 -21.85
C TYR A 34 3.17 -17.14 -21.92
N GLU A 35 2.86 -18.14 -21.09
CA GLU A 35 1.48 -18.52 -20.76
C GLU A 35 0.95 -17.49 -19.76
N VAL A 36 -0.18 -16.83 -20.04
CA VAL A 36 -0.69 -15.72 -19.23
C VAL A 36 -2.13 -15.97 -18.78
N GLU A 37 -2.43 -15.60 -17.54
CA GLU A 37 -3.76 -15.62 -16.94
C GLU A 37 -4.01 -14.27 -16.26
N LEU A 38 -5.08 -13.57 -16.66
CA LEU A 38 -5.54 -12.36 -15.98
C LEU A 38 -6.27 -12.74 -14.69
N THR A 39 -5.99 -12.06 -13.59
CA THR A 39 -6.73 -12.31 -12.35
C THR A 39 -8.08 -11.59 -12.37
N PRO A 40 -9.07 -12.08 -11.60
CA PRO A 40 -10.34 -11.38 -11.47
C PRO A 40 -10.14 -9.98 -10.90
N LYS A 41 -10.86 -8.99 -11.44
CA LYS A 41 -10.84 -7.57 -10.99
C LYS A 41 -11.20 -7.38 -9.50
N SER A 42 -11.75 -8.40 -8.84
CA SER A 42 -12.03 -8.39 -7.40
C SER A 42 -11.30 -9.56 -6.75
N ARG A 43 -10.66 -9.30 -5.60
CA ARG A 43 -9.89 -10.30 -4.84
C ARG A 43 -8.70 -10.86 -5.64
N ASP A 44 -7.95 -9.97 -6.28
CA ASP A 44 -6.71 -10.25 -7.00
C ASP A 44 -5.51 -10.51 -6.07
N PHE A 45 -5.68 -10.33 -4.75
CA PHE A 45 -4.65 -10.45 -3.72
C PHE A 45 -3.35 -9.69 -4.06
N GLY A 46 -3.43 -8.64 -4.89
CA GLY A 46 -2.30 -7.82 -5.31
C GLY A 46 -1.50 -8.33 -6.51
N ALA A 47 -2.08 -9.15 -7.39
CA ALA A 47 -1.50 -9.43 -8.71
C ALA A 47 -2.57 -9.37 -9.79
N ASP A 48 -2.34 -8.59 -10.86
CA ASP A 48 -3.30 -8.45 -11.97
C ASP A 48 -3.11 -9.56 -13.01
N ILE A 49 -1.89 -10.09 -13.12
CA ILE A 49 -1.51 -11.08 -14.12
C ILE A 49 -0.66 -12.17 -13.47
N ILE A 50 -0.97 -13.41 -13.79
CA ILE A 50 -0.15 -14.58 -13.51
C ILE A 50 0.44 -15.06 -14.82
N ALA A 51 1.77 -15.08 -14.91
CA ALA A 51 2.45 -15.52 -16.11
C ALA A 51 3.37 -16.71 -15.83
N ARG A 52 3.57 -17.58 -16.82
CA ARG A 52 4.40 -18.78 -16.73
C ARG A 52 5.26 -18.94 -17.97
N LYS A 53 6.55 -19.21 -17.77
CA LYS A 53 7.50 -19.53 -18.83
C LYS A 53 8.65 -20.36 -18.26
N ASP A 54 9.12 -21.33 -19.02
CA ASP A 54 10.24 -22.21 -18.63
C ASP A 54 10.07 -22.84 -17.23
N GLY A 55 8.84 -23.25 -16.89
CA GLY A 55 8.51 -23.84 -15.58
C GLY A 55 8.58 -22.88 -14.39
N LYS A 56 8.72 -21.57 -14.63
CA LYS A 56 8.68 -20.52 -13.60
C LYS A 56 7.37 -19.76 -13.70
N LYS A 57 6.73 -19.57 -12.54
CA LYS A 57 5.49 -18.81 -12.38
C LYS A 57 5.81 -17.45 -11.76
N MET A 58 5.32 -16.37 -12.34
CA MET A 58 5.47 -15.02 -11.81
C MET A 58 4.11 -14.38 -11.51
N ALA A 59 4.06 -13.64 -10.41
CA ALA A 59 2.97 -12.71 -10.12
C ALA A 59 3.35 -11.33 -10.65
N ILE A 60 2.44 -10.68 -11.37
CA ILE A 60 2.70 -9.40 -12.02
C ILE A 60 1.60 -8.42 -11.61
N GLN A 61 2.00 -7.29 -11.04
CA GLN A 61 1.13 -6.13 -10.85
C GLN A 61 1.40 -5.11 -11.95
N VAL A 62 0.34 -4.63 -12.57
CA VAL A 62 0.33 -3.63 -13.62
C VAL A 62 -0.17 -2.31 -13.03
N LYS A 63 0.51 -1.20 -13.32
CA LYS A 63 0.10 0.14 -12.90
C LYS A 63 0.14 1.10 -14.09
N TYR A 64 -1.04 1.42 -14.63
CA TYR A 64 -1.23 2.49 -15.60
C TYR A 64 -1.38 3.84 -14.89
N THR A 65 -0.34 4.67 -14.90
CA THR A 65 -0.33 5.95 -14.20
C THR A 65 0.67 6.93 -14.81
N SER A 66 0.45 8.22 -14.54
CA SER A 66 1.37 9.32 -14.88
C SER A 66 2.34 9.66 -13.75
N ARG A 67 2.11 9.13 -12.54
CA ARG A 67 2.94 9.42 -11.36
C ARG A 67 3.80 8.22 -10.96
N PRO A 68 4.98 8.44 -10.38
CA PRO A 68 5.84 7.34 -9.98
C PRO A 68 5.18 6.39 -8.99
N VAL A 69 5.37 5.09 -9.21
CA VAL A 69 4.78 4.04 -8.37
C VAL A 69 5.46 3.97 -7.00
N GLY A 70 4.63 3.90 -5.95
CA GLY A 70 5.03 3.90 -4.54
C GLY A 70 5.31 2.51 -3.96
N VAL A 71 5.67 2.49 -2.69
CA VAL A 71 5.98 1.27 -1.91
C VAL A 71 4.81 0.28 -1.84
N HIS A 72 3.58 0.79 -1.83
CA HIS A 72 2.37 -0.02 -1.71
C HIS A 72 2.28 -1.10 -2.80
N ALA A 73 2.58 -0.76 -4.06
CA ALA A 73 2.55 -1.73 -5.17
C ALA A 73 3.55 -2.89 -4.98
N VAL A 74 4.68 -2.63 -4.31
CA VAL A 74 5.66 -3.66 -3.97
C VAL A 74 5.12 -4.60 -2.90
N GLN A 75 4.36 -4.07 -1.93
CA GLN A 75 3.73 -4.87 -0.88
C GLN A 75 2.58 -5.72 -1.44
N GLU A 76 1.74 -5.13 -2.30
CA GLU A 76 0.65 -5.81 -3.03
C GLU A 76 1.18 -7.04 -3.77
N VAL A 77 2.16 -6.85 -4.67
CA VAL A 77 2.67 -7.95 -5.49
C VAL A 77 3.40 -9.03 -4.69
N LEU A 78 3.97 -8.69 -3.53
CA LEU A 78 4.52 -9.69 -2.62
C LEU A 78 3.42 -10.54 -1.98
N GLY A 79 2.28 -9.95 -1.65
CA GLY A 79 1.07 -10.65 -1.24
C GLY A 79 0.60 -11.61 -2.33
N GLY A 80 0.44 -11.11 -3.56
CA GLY A 80 0.00 -11.89 -4.72
C GLY A 80 0.97 -13.03 -5.03
N LYS A 81 2.28 -12.76 -5.00
CA LYS A 81 3.33 -13.78 -5.16
C LYS A 81 3.13 -14.94 -4.19
N LYS A 82 2.91 -14.64 -2.91
CA LYS A 82 2.70 -15.67 -1.87
C LYS A 82 1.40 -16.43 -2.09
N TYR A 83 0.31 -15.71 -2.36
CA TYR A 83 -1.02 -16.29 -2.56
C TYR A 83 -1.04 -17.27 -3.74
N TYR A 84 -0.54 -16.85 -4.90
CA TYR A 84 -0.53 -17.65 -6.13
C TYR A 84 0.65 -18.63 -6.26
N ARG A 85 1.48 -18.74 -5.21
CA ARG A 85 2.68 -19.60 -5.14
C ARG A 85 3.68 -19.34 -6.28
N CYS A 86 3.90 -18.07 -6.60
CA CYS A 86 4.80 -17.65 -7.66
C CYS A 86 6.27 -17.58 -7.17
N LYS A 87 7.21 -17.90 -8.06
CA LYS A 87 8.66 -17.84 -7.77
C LYS A 87 9.19 -16.42 -7.87
N ASP A 88 8.69 -15.64 -8.82
CA ASP A 88 9.07 -14.24 -9.04
C ASP A 88 7.87 -13.30 -8.93
N ALA A 89 8.16 -12.02 -8.69
CA ALA A 89 7.18 -10.93 -8.61
C ALA A 89 7.66 -9.74 -9.43
N TRP A 90 6.80 -9.24 -10.33
CA TRP A 90 7.11 -8.13 -11.23
C TRP A 90 6.09 -7.00 -11.05
N ILE A 91 6.54 -5.77 -11.20
CA ILE A 91 5.66 -4.62 -11.34
C ILE A 91 5.98 -3.95 -12.66
N ILE A 92 4.96 -3.83 -13.50
CA ILE A 92 5.04 -3.18 -14.80
C ILE A 92 4.27 -1.86 -14.69
N SER A 93 4.90 -0.75 -15.05
CA SER A 93 4.24 0.56 -15.03
C SER A 93 4.61 1.42 -16.23
N THR A 94 3.66 2.27 -16.63
CA THR A 94 3.88 3.34 -17.60
C THR A 94 4.65 4.53 -17.03
N ALA A 95 4.74 4.62 -15.70
CA ALA A 95 5.58 5.59 -15.02
C ALA A 95 6.77 4.89 -14.33
N GLY A 96 7.78 5.67 -13.97
CA GLY A 96 8.89 5.18 -13.17
C GLY A 96 8.49 4.85 -11.73
N PHE A 97 9.48 4.49 -10.91
CA PHE A 97 9.27 4.10 -9.50
C PHE A 97 9.94 5.08 -8.54
N THR A 98 9.30 5.32 -7.39
CA THR A 98 9.86 6.10 -6.29
C THR A 98 11.15 5.45 -5.73
N ARG A 99 12.01 6.24 -5.08
CA ARG A 99 13.26 5.73 -4.48
C ARG A 99 12.99 4.64 -3.46
N GLN A 100 11.97 4.82 -2.64
CA GLN A 100 11.55 3.88 -1.59
C GLN A 100 11.03 2.57 -2.19
N ALA A 101 10.23 2.64 -3.27
CA ALA A 101 9.78 1.44 -3.98
C ALA A 101 10.96 0.65 -4.55
N ARG A 102 11.94 1.34 -5.17
CA ARG A 102 13.17 0.72 -5.67
C ARG A 102 13.98 0.04 -4.55
N GLU A 103 14.11 0.68 -3.40
CA GLU A 103 14.82 0.11 -2.25
C GLU A 103 14.13 -1.15 -1.73
N LEU A 104 12.81 -1.11 -1.51
CA LEU A 104 12.07 -2.28 -1.03
C LEU A 104 12.13 -3.41 -2.06
N ALA A 105 11.90 -3.11 -3.34
CA ALA A 105 11.94 -4.11 -4.42
C ALA A 105 13.29 -4.81 -4.52
N LYS A 106 14.39 -4.08 -4.32
CA LYS A 106 15.73 -4.67 -4.26
C LYS A 106 15.86 -5.69 -3.13
N ARG A 107 15.37 -5.37 -1.94
CA ARG A 107 15.44 -6.26 -0.76
C ARG A 107 14.53 -7.47 -0.90
N SER A 108 13.35 -7.29 -1.49
CA SER A 108 12.34 -8.34 -1.67
C SER A 108 12.46 -9.13 -2.97
N LYS A 109 13.46 -8.80 -3.81
CA LYS A 109 13.69 -9.41 -5.14
C LYS A 109 12.46 -9.26 -6.06
N VAL A 110 11.81 -8.10 -6.01
CA VAL A 110 10.74 -7.71 -6.94
C VAL A 110 11.36 -6.99 -8.13
N HIS A 111 10.93 -7.35 -9.33
CA HIS A 111 11.37 -6.73 -10.57
C HIS A 111 10.52 -5.51 -10.88
N LEU A 112 11.14 -4.35 -11.03
CA LEU A 112 10.48 -3.10 -11.41
C LEU A 112 10.78 -2.83 -12.89
N ILE A 113 9.75 -2.76 -13.71
CA ILE A 113 9.86 -2.71 -15.16
C ILE A 113 9.02 -1.54 -15.66
N GLU A 114 9.63 -0.65 -16.43
CA GLU A 114 8.90 0.39 -17.14
C GLU A 114 8.38 -0.19 -18.45
N TRP A 115 7.17 0.17 -18.87
CA TRP A 115 6.50 -0.37 -20.06
C TRP A 115 7.40 -0.28 -21.30
N SER A 116 8.03 0.88 -21.51
CA SER A 116 8.94 1.12 -22.63
C SER A 116 10.18 0.22 -22.64
N SER A 117 10.55 -0.38 -21.51
CA SER A 117 11.68 -1.29 -21.37
C SER A 117 11.28 -2.76 -21.26
N LEU A 118 9.97 -3.07 -21.33
CA LEU A 118 9.48 -4.44 -21.15
C LEU A 118 10.05 -5.41 -22.21
N PRO A 119 10.06 -5.09 -23.52
CA PRO A 119 10.68 -5.95 -24.54
C PRO A 119 12.14 -6.27 -24.23
N ASP A 120 12.95 -5.24 -24.04
CA ASP A 120 14.38 -5.37 -23.73
C ASP A 120 14.59 -6.20 -22.46
N TYR A 121 13.74 -6.01 -21.45
CA TYR A 121 13.82 -6.76 -20.21
C TYR A 121 13.52 -8.24 -20.43
N ILE A 122 12.47 -8.58 -21.19
CA ILE A 122 12.09 -9.96 -21.50
C ILE A 122 13.18 -10.65 -22.34
N GLU A 123 13.68 -9.99 -23.39
CA GLU A 123 14.75 -10.53 -24.23
C GLU A 123 16.04 -10.73 -23.43
N SER A 124 16.38 -9.79 -22.52
CA SER A 124 17.56 -9.91 -21.66
C SER A 124 17.49 -11.06 -20.66
N LYS A 125 16.29 -11.52 -20.27
CA LYS A 125 16.14 -12.73 -19.43
C LYS A 125 16.55 -14.01 -20.18
N GLY A 126 16.56 -13.99 -21.52
CA GLY A 126 17.09 -15.06 -22.36
C GLY A 126 18.62 -15.13 -22.43
N HIS A 127 19.32 -14.02 -22.09
CA HIS A 127 20.78 -13.91 -22.11
C HIS A 127 21.30 -13.40 -20.75
N ILE A 128 21.64 -14.34 -19.87
CA ILE A 128 22.32 -14.20 -18.56
C ILE A 128 22.64 -12.75 -18.10
N THR A 129 21.99 -12.37 -17.00
CA THR A 129 21.93 -11.07 -16.35
C THR A 129 23.24 -10.61 -15.67
N ARG A 130 23.61 -9.33 -15.90
CA ARG A 130 24.44 -8.55 -14.94
C ARG A 130 24.31 -7.01 -15.06
N ASN A 131 23.90 -6.48 -16.21
CA ASN A 131 24.02 -5.04 -16.50
C ASN A 131 22.75 -4.18 -16.27
N TYR A 132 21.59 -4.77 -16.01
CA TYR A 132 20.32 -4.02 -15.96
C TYR A 132 20.27 -3.01 -14.81
N TYR A 133 20.72 -3.39 -13.60
CA TYR A 133 20.72 -2.49 -12.44
C TYR A 133 21.66 -1.28 -12.57
N ARG A 134 22.65 -1.32 -13.49
CA ARG A 134 23.58 -0.22 -13.73
C ARG A 134 23.00 0.81 -14.72
N ARG A 135 22.09 0.42 -15.61
CA ARG A 135 21.54 1.33 -16.66
C ARG A 135 20.39 2.22 -16.18
N THR A 136 19.59 1.82 -15.20
CA THR A 136 18.40 2.59 -14.76
C THR A 136 18.69 3.63 -13.66
N SER A 137 19.89 4.22 -13.62
CA SER A 137 20.18 5.39 -12.79
C SER A 137 19.66 6.66 -13.48
N PRO A 138 19.19 7.69 -12.73
CA PRO A 138 18.22 8.66 -13.23
C PRO A 138 18.81 9.58 -14.31
N THR A 139 18.12 9.71 -15.44
CA THR A 139 18.33 10.82 -16.39
C THR A 139 17.81 12.11 -15.75
N LYS A 140 18.71 13.08 -15.55
CA LYS A 140 18.38 14.45 -15.11
C LYS A 140 17.33 15.07 -16.05
N LYS A 141 16.30 15.69 -15.46
CA LYS A 141 15.38 16.62 -16.15
C LYS A 141 16.18 17.79 -16.77
N PRO A 142 15.79 18.34 -17.93
CA PRO A 142 16.48 19.47 -18.53
C PRO A 142 16.27 20.74 -17.70
N ASN A 143 17.32 21.55 -17.71
CA ASN A 143 17.62 22.64 -16.79
C ASN A 143 16.84 23.91 -17.15
N SER A 144 16.16 24.52 -16.18
CA SER A 144 15.68 25.92 -16.26
C SER A 144 16.47 26.75 -15.23
N SER A 145 17.30 27.65 -15.74
CA SER A 145 18.26 28.47 -14.99
C SER A 145 17.58 29.60 -14.22
N ARG A 146 17.81 29.70 -12.90
CA ARG A 146 18.30 30.92 -12.21
C ARG A 146 18.57 30.74 -10.71
N SER A 147 19.85 30.91 -10.37
CA SER A 147 20.48 31.58 -9.20
C SER A 147 20.07 31.27 -7.74
N HIS A 148 21.00 30.57 -7.07
CA HIS A 148 21.58 30.80 -5.74
C HIS A 148 20.70 31.20 -4.54
N ALA A 149 20.61 30.27 -3.58
CA ALA A 149 20.94 30.50 -2.18
C ALA A 149 21.39 29.18 -1.53
N THR A 150 22.63 29.11 -1.08
CA THR A 150 23.12 28.05 -0.18
C THR A 150 22.75 28.41 1.25
N TRP A 151 22.07 27.50 1.94
CA TRP A 151 22.25 27.30 3.39
C TRP A 151 22.18 25.80 3.66
N GLY A 152 23.27 25.29 4.23
CA GLY A 152 23.31 23.92 4.73
C GLY A 152 22.53 23.78 6.02
N ILE A 153 22.18 22.53 6.32
CA ILE A 153 22.21 21.81 7.60
C ILE A 153 20.97 20.91 7.72
N SER A 154 21.27 19.59 7.69
CA SER A 154 20.65 18.52 8.48
C SER A 154 19.15 18.62 8.78
N SER A 155 18.31 17.82 8.10
CA SER A 155 17.10 17.22 8.71
C SER A 155 16.38 16.22 7.79
N SER A 156 16.75 14.94 7.88
CA SER A 156 15.82 13.84 7.59
C SER A 156 15.87 12.73 8.65
N ARG A 157 16.34 13.10 9.86
CA ARG A 157 16.00 12.41 11.11
C ARG A 157 14.65 12.88 11.69
N HIS A 158 14.04 13.92 11.12
CA HIS A 158 12.91 14.60 11.75
C HIS A 158 11.52 14.03 11.44
N LEU A 159 11.36 13.24 10.37
CA LEU A 159 10.05 12.64 10.02
C LEU A 159 9.83 11.28 10.68
N THR A 160 10.89 10.49 10.84
CA THR A 160 10.86 9.21 11.58
C THR A 160 10.67 9.43 13.08
N ASN A 161 11.15 10.56 13.61
CA ASN A 161 10.96 10.94 15.01
C ASN A 161 9.58 11.51 15.33
N ARG A 162 8.81 11.97 14.32
CA ARG A 162 7.44 12.43 14.55
C ARG A 162 6.48 11.26 14.67
N LEU A 163 6.54 10.30 13.75
CA LEU A 163 5.65 9.12 13.77
C LEU A 163 5.88 8.20 14.98
N SER A 164 7.13 8.06 15.46
CA SER A 164 7.43 7.29 16.68
C SER A 164 6.97 7.98 17.97
N ARG A 165 6.76 9.31 17.96
CA ARG A 165 6.25 10.07 19.10
C ARG A 165 4.71 10.03 19.21
N ILE A 166 3.99 9.87 18.11
CA ILE A 166 2.51 9.81 18.09
C ILE A 166 1.96 8.39 18.22
N ALA A 167 2.73 7.37 17.85
CA ALA A 167 2.36 5.96 18.01
C ALA A 167 1.89 5.58 19.43
N PRO A 168 2.58 5.97 20.54
CA PRO A 168 2.09 5.66 21.88
C PRO A 168 0.80 6.43 22.22
N ILE A 169 0.63 7.66 21.72
CA ILE A 169 -0.56 8.48 21.96
C ILE A 169 -1.80 7.85 21.31
N ILE A 170 -1.66 7.35 20.08
CA ILE A 170 -2.74 6.65 19.36
C ILE A 170 -3.07 5.32 20.07
N ALA A 171 -2.07 4.57 20.52
CA ALA A 171 -2.29 3.32 21.25
C ALA A 171 -3.03 3.58 22.59
N ILE A 172 -2.64 4.60 23.34
CA ILE A 172 -3.26 4.98 24.63
C ILE A 172 -4.72 5.45 24.43
N ALA A 173 -5.06 6.06 23.29
CA ALA A 173 -6.43 6.51 23.03
C ALA A 173 -7.35 5.39 22.51
N VAL A 174 -6.81 4.45 21.72
CA VAL A 174 -7.61 3.41 21.05
C VAL A 174 -7.88 2.21 21.97
N ILE A 175 -6.93 1.85 22.84
CA ILE A 175 -7.05 0.70 23.75
C ILE A 175 -8.22 0.86 24.74
N PRO A 176 -8.42 2.00 25.43
CA PRO A 176 -9.57 2.19 26.33
C PRO A 176 -10.91 2.18 25.60
N LEU A 177 -10.95 2.64 24.34
CA LEU A 177 -12.15 2.67 23.51
C LEU A 177 -12.59 1.25 23.13
N ILE A 178 -11.63 0.40 22.73
CA ILE A 178 -11.89 -1.01 22.44
C ILE A 178 -12.21 -1.79 23.73
N PHE A 179 -11.52 -1.49 24.83
CA PHE A 179 -11.76 -2.14 26.12
C PHE A 179 -13.12 -1.77 26.71
N GLY A 180 -13.55 -0.50 26.61
CA GLY A 180 -14.89 -0.07 27.00
C GLY A 180 -15.98 -0.79 26.20
N LEU A 181 -15.84 -0.85 24.88
CA LEU A 181 -16.77 -1.58 24.01
C LEU A 181 -16.83 -3.08 24.35
N LEU A 182 -15.68 -3.69 24.69
CA LEU A 182 -15.60 -5.08 25.10
C LEU A 182 -16.27 -5.32 26.46
N LEU A 183 -16.05 -4.43 27.43
CA LEU A 183 -16.71 -4.50 28.74
C LEU A 183 -18.22 -4.32 28.62
N ASP A 184 -18.71 -3.42 27.76
CA ASP A 184 -20.13 -3.24 27.50
C ASP A 184 -20.75 -4.52 26.91
N VAL A 185 -20.09 -5.16 25.93
CA VAL A 185 -20.53 -6.42 25.34
C VAL A 185 -20.53 -7.56 26.36
N LEU A 186 -19.51 -7.64 27.21
CA LEU A 186 -19.41 -8.67 28.25
C LEU A 186 -20.42 -8.45 29.39
N TYR A 187 -20.68 -7.19 29.76
CA TYR A 187 -21.70 -6.81 30.73
C TYR A 187 -23.09 -7.18 30.24
N ILE A 188 -23.41 -6.84 28.99
CA ILE A 188 -24.66 -7.23 28.32
C ILE A 188 -24.78 -8.76 28.25
N ARG A 189 -23.70 -9.50 27.97
CA ARG A 189 -23.79 -10.97 27.89
C ARG A 189 -23.88 -11.67 29.24
N ARG A 190 -23.29 -11.12 30.30
CA ARG A 190 -23.13 -11.81 31.59
C ARG A 190 -24.12 -11.37 32.67
N ILE A 191 -24.51 -10.10 32.69
CA ILE A 191 -25.35 -9.52 33.75
C ILE A 191 -26.79 -9.30 33.27
N LEU A 192 -27.00 -8.98 31.99
CA LEU A 192 -28.34 -8.78 31.43
C LEU A 192 -29.28 -10.00 31.60
N PRO A 193 -28.82 -11.27 31.45
CA PRO A 193 -29.70 -12.43 31.64
C PRO A 193 -30.17 -12.60 33.09
N SER A 194 -29.35 -12.22 34.07
CA SER A 194 -29.68 -12.29 35.50
C SER A 194 -30.65 -11.19 35.94
N ILE A 195 -30.63 -10.03 35.27
CA ILE A 195 -31.56 -8.91 35.51
C ILE A 195 -32.90 -9.16 34.81
N LEU A 196 -32.90 -9.71 33.59
CA LEU A 196 -34.13 -10.04 32.85
C LEU A 196 -34.92 -11.23 33.44
N HIS A 197 -34.30 -12.03 34.30
CA HIS A 197 -34.99 -13.12 35.00
C HIS A 197 -35.72 -12.67 36.28
N TYR A 198 -35.61 -11.39 36.66
CA TYR A 198 -36.42 -10.76 37.69
C TYR A 198 -37.43 -9.80 37.04
N PRO A 199 -38.74 -9.97 37.22
CA PRO A 199 -39.70 -8.97 36.77
C PRO A 199 -39.39 -7.63 37.47
N PRO A 200 -39.31 -6.50 36.74
CA PRO A 200 -38.99 -5.21 37.34
C PRO A 200 -40.15 -4.80 38.26
N HIS A 201 -39.99 -4.99 39.56
CA HIS A 201 -41.07 -4.72 40.52
C HIS A 201 -41.15 -3.26 40.99
N SER A 202 -40.26 -2.37 40.54
CA SER A 202 -40.40 -0.93 40.80
C SER A 202 -39.66 -0.07 39.78
N SER A 203 -40.21 1.11 39.50
CA SER A 203 -39.63 2.15 38.64
C SER A 203 -38.21 2.58 39.05
N SER A 204 -37.81 2.29 40.29
CA SER A 204 -36.48 2.59 40.82
C SER A 204 -35.38 1.68 40.25
N GLN A 205 -35.67 0.41 39.94
CA GLN A 205 -34.64 -0.51 39.41
C GLN A 205 -34.28 -0.21 37.95
N THR A 206 -35.26 0.13 37.12
CA THR A 206 -35.03 0.57 35.74
C THR A 206 -34.30 1.92 35.70
N PHE A 207 -34.61 2.82 36.64
CA PHE A 207 -33.90 4.09 36.79
C PHE A 207 -32.43 3.91 37.20
N LEU A 208 -32.13 2.98 38.12
CA LEU A 208 -30.74 2.67 38.50
C LEU A 208 -29.92 2.09 37.35
N ILE A 209 -30.51 1.19 36.54
CA ILE A 209 -29.84 0.66 35.34
C ILE A 209 -29.56 1.79 34.36
N LEU A 210 -30.54 2.67 34.09
CA LEU A 210 -30.37 3.81 33.21
C LEU A 210 -29.28 4.79 33.69
N LEU A 211 -29.24 5.09 35.00
CA LEU A 211 -28.21 5.93 35.60
C LEU A 211 -26.81 5.31 35.50
N MET A 212 -26.70 3.98 35.63
CA MET A 212 -25.42 3.29 35.42
C MET A 212 -24.95 3.38 33.97
N PHE A 213 -25.86 3.24 32.99
CA PHE A 213 -25.54 3.43 31.57
C PHE A 213 -25.13 4.88 31.25
N ILE A 214 -25.81 5.87 31.82
CA ILE A 214 -25.46 7.28 31.64
C ILE A 214 -24.09 7.59 32.26
N GLY A 215 -23.80 7.06 33.46
CA GLY A 215 -22.53 7.28 34.16
C GLY A 215 -21.32 6.74 33.40
N VAL A 216 -21.42 5.52 32.85
CA VAL A 216 -20.33 4.91 32.06
C VAL A 216 -20.06 5.71 30.79
N ASN A 217 -21.12 6.12 30.06
CA ASN A 217 -20.98 6.91 28.84
C ASN A 217 -20.43 8.33 29.08
N ALA A 218 -20.82 8.97 30.19
CA ALA A 218 -20.30 10.28 30.57
C ALA A 218 -18.79 10.23 30.89
N GLY A 219 -18.32 9.16 31.55
CA GLY A 219 -16.90 8.95 31.84
C GLY A 219 -16.05 8.77 30.57
N ILE A 220 -16.55 7.99 29.60
CA ILE A 220 -15.90 7.80 28.30
C ILE A 220 -15.80 9.14 27.55
N TYR A 221 -16.86 9.93 27.54
CA TYR A 221 -16.87 11.25 26.90
C TYR A 221 -15.85 12.21 27.54
N PHE A 222 -15.76 12.23 28.88
CA PHE A 222 -14.81 13.09 29.59
C PHE A 222 -13.36 12.67 29.33
N LEU A 223 -13.10 11.37 29.24
CA LEU A 223 -11.78 10.82 28.90
C LEU A 223 -11.37 11.18 27.46
N ILE A 224 -12.30 11.04 26.49
CA ILE A 224 -12.05 11.43 25.10
C ILE A 224 -11.76 12.94 25.02
N LYS A 225 -12.56 13.77 25.69
CA LYS A 225 -12.36 15.22 25.71
C LYS A 225 -11.01 15.61 26.33
N PHE A 226 -10.64 14.99 27.45
CA PHE A 226 -9.34 15.19 28.10
C PHE A 226 -8.17 14.78 27.19
N LEU A 227 -8.27 13.65 26.49
CA LEU A 227 -7.25 13.20 25.55
C LEU A 227 -7.12 14.12 24.35
N VAL A 228 -8.24 14.62 23.80
CA VAL A 228 -8.23 15.63 22.73
C VAL A 228 -7.55 16.92 23.19
N ASP A 229 -7.84 17.39 24.40
CA ASP A 229 -7.22 18.58 24.98
C ASP A 229 -5.71 18.38 25.25
N LEU A 230 -5.31 17.18 25.68
CA LEU A 230 -3.91 16.81 25.88
C LEU A 230 -3.13 16.76 24.55
N ILE A 231 -3.72 16.16 23.52
CA ILE A 231 -3.16 16.12 22.15
C ILE A 231 -3.03 17.55 21.60
N ARG A 232 -4.02 18.41 21.85
CA ARG A 232 -4.01 19.81 21.39
C ARG A 232 -2.90 20.63 22.06
N LYS A 233 -2.59 20.37 23.33
CA LYS A 233 -1.49 21.03 24.04
C LYS A 233 -0.11 20.61 23.53
N GLU A 234 0.08 19.33 23.21
CA GLU A 234 1.34 18.78 22.68
C GLU A 234 1.60 19.10 21.21
N LEU A 235 0.57 19.43 20.42
CA LEU A 235 0.71 19.82 19.00
C LEU A 235 0.96 21.31 18.78
N ILE A 236 0.81 22.16 19.82
CA ILE A 236 0.96 23.62 19.75
C ILE A 236 2.32 24.10 20.32
N LEU A 237 3.12 23.22 20.92
CA LEU A 237 4.53 23.45 21.32
C LEU A 237 5.51 22.80 20.32
#